data_AF-A0AAN8H5Z0-F1
#
_entry.id   AF-A0AAN8H5Z0-F1
#
_cell.length_a   1.000
_cell.length_b   1.000
_cell.length_c   1.000
_cell.angle_alpha   90.00
_cell.angle_beta   90.00
_cell.angle_gamma   90.00
#
_symmetry.space_group_name_H-M   'P 1'
#
loop_
_entity.id
_entity.type
_entity.pdbx_description
1 polymer ?
#
loop_
_entity_poly.entity_id
_entity_poly.type
_entity_poly.pdbx_seq_one_letter_code
_entity_poly.pdbx_strand_id
1 'polypeptide(L)'
;MVATRLFCALLLCALQETVLSQRGHCTGNQCFAFFQSPLDFPGAKKSCGDFGGQLLSSISDHFLKILKAAPTGRYWFDPKNTFRSAGEALQMCPSISVSNSSVLWEPCGGSLSGFLCQYPIKEPCTEVPAGIDIQVKYNFEVDDSKTFPMGTIAEARKVGAKYLDSKYVCSSNIWTRAPWTCEVFQGGCEHNCSPTTHRCTCPVGKTLHHNNISCEEGMCEKNRCVREGERCQLNPGGPECVCIEGFEKEDGVCVNVTICEHCEHMNCKKFNGVYECVCKEGFLVSPHNPTRCEVICEERDCKAMCIKTDKNKSQCFCPKGYISDMKDNIPFCTDINECDSGECDQKCENLFGGFKCFCSEGYDMDQEKNKCVRIEEEGSGSDLPYPTPADPHPASVPTYIKTGSVLGITLFMALCAVLLFFLIRNAVKRCGKFELSTFKHPDIDIFYLQQVTTETYKRLSFDKQFKNDC
;
A
#
# COMPACT_ATOMS: atom_id res chain seq x y z
N MET A 1 16.33 -16.76 3.45
CA MET A 1 16.08 -15.56 4.28
C MET A 1 17.34 -14.81 4.74
N VAL A 2 18.57 -15.24 4.38
CA VAL A 2 19.83 -14.55 4.76
C VAL A 2 20.40 -13.68 3.61
N ALA A 3 20.07 -13.98 2.34
CA ALA A 3 20.57 -13.22 1.18
C ALA A 3 19.93 -11.82 1.02
N THR A 4 18.72 -11.60 1.55
CA THR A 4 18.01 -10.31 1.45
C THR A 4 18.51 -9.28 2.48
N ARG A 5 19.18 -9.72 3.56
CA ARG A 5 19.69 -8.81 4.60
C ARG A 5 21.13 -8.34 4.34
N LEU A 6 21.93 -9.08 3.58
CA LEU A 6 23.28 -8.64 3.18
C LEU A 6 23.25 -7.55 2.08
N PHE A 7 22.22 -7.54 1.23
CA PHE A 7 22.03 -6.50 0.22
C PHE A 7 21.57 -5.16 0.83
N CYS A 8 20.81 -5.19 1.93
CA CYS A 8 20.45 -3.97 2.67
C CYS A 8 21.62 -3.33 3.42
N ALA A 9 22.57 -4.13 3.93
CA ALA A 9 23.70 -3.60 4.71
C ALA A 9 24.78 -2.92 3.84
N LEU A 10 24.95 -3.35 2.59
CA LEU A 10 25.86 -2.71 1.63
C LEU A 10 25.26 -1.45 0.97
N LEU A 11 23.93 -1.34 0.91
CA LEU A 11 23.26 -0.08 0.53
C LEU A 11 23.29 0.98 1.65
N LEU A 12 23.36 0.57 2.92
CA LEU A 12 23.38 1.48 4.06
C LEU A 12 24.76 2.09 4.36
N CYS A 13 25.83 1.63 3.70
CA CYS A 13 27.14 2.31 3.73
C CYS A 13 27.35 3.31 2.59
N ALA A 14 26.37 3.46 1.68
CA ALA A 14 26.39 4.43 0.57
C ALA A 14 25.31 5.53 0.71
N LEU A 15 24.60 5.57 1.85
CA LEU A 15 23.55 6.55 2.15
C LEU A 15 23.88 7.43 3.35
N GLN A 16 25.17 7.62 3.63
CA GLN A 16 25.64 8.64 4.54
C GLN A 16 26.53 9.58 3.73
N GLU A 17 26.14 10.85 3.70
CA GLU A 17 26.78 11.99 3.02
C GLU A 17 26.38 12.22 1.54
N THR A 18 25.26 12.92 1.34
CA THR A 18 25.26 14.22 0.65
C THR A 18 23.94 14.94 0.94
N VAL A 19 23.77 15.40 2.17
CA VAL A 19 22.92 16.58 2.43
C VAL A 19 23.78 17.79 2.07
N LEU A 20 23.88 18.12 0.78
CA LEU A 20 24.58 19.35 0.37
C LEU A 20 23.59 20.52 0.43
N SER A 21 23.60 21.15 1.61
CA SER A 21 22.80 22.30 2.06
C SER A 21 21.40 21.98 2.58
N GLN A 22 21.30 21.68 3.88
CA GLN A 22 20.02 21.60 4.59
C GLN A 22 19.47 22.97 5.02
N ARG A 23 20.20 24.06 4.76
CA ARG A 23 19.85 25.41 5.23
C ARG A 23 20.22 26.47 4.19
N GLY A 24 19.20 27.05 3.58
CA GLY A 24 19.29 28.25 2.77
C GLY A 24 18.28 29.28 3.27
N HIS A 25 18.58 30.56 3.11
CA HIS A 25 17.73 31.65 3.54
C HIS A 25 17.65 32.67 2.41
N CYS A 26 16.44 33.09 2.05
CA CYS A 26 16.22 34.09 1.02
C CYS A 26 15.72 35.38 1.68
N THR A 27 16.16 36.54 1.22
CA THR A 27 15.61 37.82 1.62
C THR A 27 15.64 38.79 0.44
N GLY A 28 14.48 39.37 0.12
CA GLY A 28 14.29 40.17 -1.09
C GLY A 28 14.57 39.35 -2.35
N ASN A 29 15.55 39.78 -3.15
CA ASN A 29 15.93 39.15 -4.41
C ASN A 29 17.23 38.33 -4.30
N GLN A 30 17.64 37.92 -3.10
CA GLN A 30 18.82 37.08 -2.91
C GLN A 30 18.55 35.90 -1.99
N CYS A 31 19.07 34.74 -2.37
CA CYS A 31 19.15 33.56 -1.51
C CYS A 31 20.60 33.30 -1.10
N PHE A 32 20.77 32.84 0.12
CA PHE A 32 22.06 32.49 0.71
C PHE A 32 22.02 31.02 1.08
N ALA A 33 23.07 30.29 0.74
CA ALA A 33 23.19 28.87 1.09
C ALA A 33 24.56 28.55 1.65
N PHE A 34 24.56 27.59 2.55
CA PHE A 34 25.72 27.15 3.29
C PHE A 34 26.09 25.73 2.86
N PHE A 35 27.36 25.51 2.51
CA PHE A 35 27.88 24.23 2.05
C PHE A 35 28.99 23.74 2.98
N GLN A 36 28.83 22.53 3.52
CA GLN A 36 29.82 21.84 4.35
C GLN A 36 30.67 20.89 3.51
N SER A 37 31.30 21.43 2.48
CA SER A 37 32.15 20.65 1.59
C SER A 37 33.55 21.25 1.62
N PRO A 38 34.56 20.49 2.07
CA PRO A 38 35.92 21.00 2.17
C PRO A 38 36.52 21.18 0.77
N LEU A 39 36.64 22.44 0.35
CA LEU A 39 37.22 22.86 -0.92
C LEU A 39 38.23 24.00 -0.69
N ASP A 40 39.12 24.17 -1.67
CA ASP A 40 39.94 25.36 -1.81
C ASP A 40 39.11 26.57 -2.29
N PHE A 41 39.67 27.78 -2.21
CA PHE A 41 38.92 28.98 -2.59
C PHE A 41 38.48 28.98 -4.07
N PRO A 42 39.34 28.61 -5.04
CA PRO A 42 38.90 28.46 -6.44
C PRO A 42 37.81 27.42 -6.63
N GLY A 43 37.91 26.25 -5.98
CA GLY A 43 36.91 25.19 -6.02
C GLY A 43 35.58 25.62 -5.43
N ALA A 44 35.59 26.33 -4.30
CA ALA A 44 34.40 26.92 -3.70
C ALA A 44 33.73 27.95 -4.62
N LYS A 45 34.53 28.85 -5.23
CA LYS A 45 34.04 29.85 -6.18
C LYS A 45 33.40 29.22 -7.41
N LYS A 46 34.06 28.20 -7.97
CA LYS A 46 33.53 27.41 -9.08
C LYS A 46 32.23 26.71 -8.68
N SER A 47 32.20 26.07 -7.50
CA SER A 47 31.01 25.36 -7.03
C SER A 47 29.78 26.27 -6.90
N CYS A 48 29.91 27.49 -6.36
CA CYS A 48 28.78 28.43 -6.37
C CYS A 48 28.37 28.82 -7.80
N GLY A 49 29.35 29.00 -8.70
CA GLY A 49 29.13 29.40 -10.08
C GLY A 49 28.45 28.34 -10.95
N ASP A 50 28.77 27.06 -10.75
CA ASP A 50 28.17 25.92 -11.45
C ASP A 50 26.63 25.86 -11.23
N PHE A 51 26.14 26.49 -10.16
CA PHE A 51 24.73 26.61 -9.82
C PHE A 51 24.15 28.02 -10.00
N GLY A 52 24.80 28.87 -10.79
CA GLY A 52 24.32 30.21 -11.12
C GLY A 52 24.42 31.24 -9.98
N GLY A 53 25.21 30.94 -8.95
CA GLY A 53 25.50 31.83 -7.83
C GLY A 53 26.93 32.35 -7.85
N GLN A 54 27.32 32.95 -6.73
CA GLN A 54 28.69 33.39 -6.48
C GLN A 54 28.99 33.25 -4.98
N LEU A 55 30.26 33.32 -4.59
CA LEU A 55 30.60 33.42 -3.17
C LEU A 55 29.94 34.65 -2.55
N LEU A 56 29.50 34.51 -1.31
CA LEU A 56 28.85 35.57 -0.55
C LEU A 56 29.74 36.81 -0.49
N SER A 57 29.22 37.97 -0.92
CA SER A 57 30.04 39.18 -1.04
C SER A 57 29.83 40.22 0.06
N SER A 58 28.86 40.00 0.94
CA SER A 58 28.60 40.87 2.08
C SER A 58 28.05 40.05 3.24
N ILE A 59 28.61 40.24 4.43
CA ILE A 59 28.10 39.66 5.67
C ILE A 59 27.18 40.72 6.28
N SER A 60 25.87 40.59 6.06
CA SER A 60 24.87 41.46 6.69
C SER A 60 24.58 41.01 8.13
N ASP A 61 24.02 41.90 8.96
CA ASP A 61 23.55 41.54 10.31
C ASP A 61 22.52 40.40 10.29
N HIS A 62 21.73 40.32 9.22
CA HIS A 62 20.79 39.23 9.00
C HIS A 62 21.52 37.90 8.74
N PHE A 63 22.60 37.94 7.95
CA PHE A 63 23.43 36.77 7.69
C PHE A 63 24.20 36.28 8.93
N LEU A 64 24.58 37.18 9.85
CA LEU A 64 25.17 36.80 11.14
C LEU A 64 24.22 35.95 11.99
N LYS A 65 22.90 36.12 11.87
CA LYS A 65 21.94 35.24 12.55
C LYS A 65 21.96 33.82 11.97
N ILE A 66 22.06 33.70 10.64
CA ILE A 66 22.15 32.41 9.94
C ILE A 66 23.45 31.69 10.32
N LEU A 67 24.56 32.42 10.37
CA LEU A 67 25.87 31.87 10.76
C LEU A 67 25.86 31.27 12.16
N LYS A 68 25.12 31.85 13.12
CA LYS A 68 25.03 31.30 14.49
C LYS A 68 24.38 29.91 14.54
N ALA A 69 23.57 29.56 13.53
CA ALA A 69 22.98 28.24 13.40
C ALA A 69 23.86 27.26 12.58
N ALA A 70 24.96 27.72 12.00
CA ALA A 70 25.86 26.89 11.22
C ALA A 70 26.81 26.06 12.13
N PRO A 71 27.25 24.88 11.69
CA PRO A 71 28.25 24.13 12.43
C PRO A 71 29.58 24.87 12.50
N THR A 72 30.27 24.70 13.63
CA THR A 72 31.55 25.37 13.91
C THR A 72 32.59 25.03 12.84
N GLY A 73 33.31 26.04 12.39
CA GLY A 73 34.28 25.88 11.31
C GLY A 73 34.65 27.20 10.67
N ARG A 74 35.50 27.12 9.64
CA ARG A 74 35.89 28.26 8.79
C ARG A 74 35.28 28.07 7.41
N TYR A 75 34.72 29.15 6.85
CA TYR A 75 33.99 29.09 5.58
C TYR A 75 34.46 30.19 4.63
N TRP A 76 34.65 29.84 3.36
CA TRP A 76 35.02 30.79 2.31
C TRP A 76 33.86 31.75 1.97
N PHE A 77 34.20 33.02 1.74
CA PHE A 77 33.32 34.05 1.19
C PHE A 77 34.17 35.06 0.38
N ASP A 78 33.56 35.95 -0.40
CA ASP A 78 34.29 36.84 -1.31
C ASP A 78 33.76 38.29 -1.24
N PRO A 79 34.16 39.07 -0.22
CA PRO A 79 33.81 40.48 -0.13
C PRO A 79 34.54 41.24 -1.23
N LYS A 80 33.81 41.58 -2.29
CA LYS A 80 34.24 42.49 -3.37
C LYS A 80 35.51 42.08 -4.13
N ASN A 81 35.78 40.79 -4.36
CA ASN A 81 36.93 40.33 -5.17
C ASN A 81 38.27 40.86 -4.61
N THR A 82 38.33 41.13 -3.30
CA THR A 82 39.46 41.85 -2.70
C THR A 82 40.57 40.86 -2.38
N PHE A 83 41.61 40.81 -3.20
CA PHE A 83 42.82 40.04 -2.89
C PHE A 83 43.75 40.87 -2.01
N ARG A 84 44.27 40.28 -0.93
CA ARG A 84 45.47 40.80 -0.28
C ARG A 84 46.67 40.06 -0.83
N SER A 85 47.48 40.76 -1.63
CA SER A 85 48.81 40.25 -1.99
C SER A 85 49.74 40.53 -0.82
N ALA A 86 50.04 39.50 -0.02
CA ALA A 86 51.30 39.48 0.69
C ALA A 86 52.37 39.13 -0.37
N GLY A 87 53.54 39.78 -0.33
CA GLY A 87 54.59 39.61 -1.34
C GLY A 87 54.94 38.14 -1.66
N GLU A 88 55.42 37.93 -2.88
CA GLU A 88 55.87 36.70 -3.55
C GLU A 88 55.27 35.36 -3.05
N ALA A 89 54.27 34.90 -3.82
CA ALA A 89 53.78 33.52 -4.02
C ALA A 89 52.63 32.95 -3.18
N LEU A 90 52.11 33.63 -2.15
CA LEU A 90 50.94 33.12 -1.41
C LEU A 90 49.76 34.11 -1.45
N GLN A 91 48.83 33.84 -2.36
CA GLN A 91 47.55 34.55 -2.43
C GLN A 91 46.71 34.21 -1.19
N MET A 92 46.27 35.24 -0.46
CA MET A 92 45.40 35.07 0.70
C MET A 92 43.96 35.40 0.34
N CYS A 93 43.05 34.55 0.81
CA CYS A 93 41.62 34.62 0.56
C CYS A 93 40.86 34.78 1.89
N PRO A 94 39.74 35.53 1.89
CA PRO A 94 38.99 35.79 3.10
C PRO A 94 38.10 34.60 3.48
N SER A 95 38.07 34.29 4.78
CA SER A 95 37.20 33.29 5.37
C SER A 95 36.50 33.87 6.61
N ILE A 96 35.36 33.30 6.99
CA ILE A 96 34.68 33.62 8.25
C ILE A 96 34.72 32.43 9.18
N SER A 97 35.12 32.68 10.43
CA SER A 97 35.04 31.69 11.49
C SER A 97 33.69 31.80 12.19
N VAL A 98 32.92 30.71 12.21
CA VAL A 98 31.58 30.66 12.81
C VAL A 98 31.62 30.78 14.33
N SER A 99 32.71 30.33 14.98
CA SER A 99 32.81 30.32 16.45
C SER A 99 32.97 31.71 17.07
N ASN A 100 33.58 32.65 16.35
CA ASN A 100 33.88 34.00 16.85
C ASN A 100 33.44 35.12 15.89
N SER A 101 32.70 34.78 14.82
CA SER A 101 32.21 35.68 13.78
C SER A 101 33.29 36.61 13.18
N SER A 102 34.55 36.18 13.22
CA SER A 102 35.68 36.97 12.76
C SER A 102 36.05 36.63 11.32
N VAL A 103 36.46 37.65 10.57
CA VAL A 103 37.01 37.49 9.23
C VAL A 103 38.51 37.22 9.35
N LEU A 104 38.95 36.11 8.76
CA LEU A 104 40.34 35.64 8.74
C LEU A 104 40.84 35.59 7.29
N TRP A 105 42.15 35.69 7.12
CA TRP A 105 42.80 35.54 5.81
C TRP A 105 43.58 34.23 5.80
N GLU A 106 43.25 33.36 4.86
CA GLU A 106 43.80 32.01 4.76
C GLU A 106 44.44 31.82 3.37
N PRO A 107 45.43 30.94 3.19
CA PRO A 107 45.98 30.62 1.88
C PRO A 107 44.88 30.11 0.93
N CYS A 108 44.73 30.71 -0.25
CA CYS A 108 43.64 30.39 -1.18
C CYS A 108 43.63 28.92 -1.64
N GLY A 109 44.80 28.27 -1.68
CA GLY A 109 44.94 26.84 -2.04
C GLY A 109 44.71 25.87 -0.87
N GLY A 110 44.45 26.38 0.34
CA GLY A 110 44.09 25.55 1.49
C GLY A 110 42.62 25.13 1.43
N SER A 111 42.29 24.00 2.04
CA SER A 111 40.90 23.55 2.18
C SER A 111 40.32 24.00 3.52
N LEU A 112 39.09 24.52 3.53
CA LEU A 112 38.36 24.90 4.75
C LEU A 112 37.20 23.96 5.05
N SER A 113 36.41 24.25 6.10
CA SER A 113 35.24 23.46 6.50
C SER A 113 34.10 23.56 5.49
N GLY A 114 34.08 24.60 4.66
CA GLY A 114 33.03 24.82 3.69
C GLY A 114 33.08 26.20 3.03
N PHE A 115 31.98 26.59 2.40
CA PHE A 115 31.86 27.87 1.71
C PHE A 115 30.42 28.40 1.70
N LEU A 116 30.31 29.72 1.48
CA LEU A 116 29.07 30.47 1.51
C LEU A 116 28.73 30.98 0.12
N CYS A 117 27.57 30.58 -0.41
CA CYS A 117 27.12 31.07 -1.71
C CYS A 117 25.94 32.04 -1.55
N GLN A 118 25.87 33.00 -2.45
CA GLN A 118 24.72 33.88 -2.67
C GLN A 118 24.22 33.70 -4.11
N TYR A 119 22.90 33.71 -4.26
CA TYR A 119 22.20 33.45 -5.51
C TYR A 119 21.20 34.58 -5.78
N PRO A 120 21.30 35.29 -6.92
CA PRO A 120 20.28 36.26 -7.30
C PRO A 120 19.00 35.52 -7.71
N ILE A 121 17.86 35.93 -7.15
CA ILE A 121 16.55 35.41 -7.53
C ILE A 121 15.99 36.28 -8.65
N LYS A 122 15.70 35.67 -9.80
CA LYS A 122 14.95 36.30 -10.88
C LYS A 122 13.48 36.00 -10.66
N GLU A 123 12.63 37.03 -10.66
CA GLU A 123 11.17 36.91 -10.59
C GLU A 123 10.68 36.03 -9.40
N PRO A 124 11.02 36.38 -8.14
CA PRO A 124 10.52 35.65 -6.98
C PRO A 124 8.99 35.73 -6.87
N CYS A 125 8.37 34.65 -6.40
CA CYS A 125 6.97 34.71 -5.95
C CYS A 125 6.89 35.34 -4.55
N THR A 126 5.78 36.00 -4.25
CA THR A 126 5.47 36.47 -2.89
C THR A 126 4.80 35.36 -2.08
N GLU A 127 4.41 35.62 -0.83
CA GLU A 127 3.54 34.72 -0.08
C GLU A 127 2.27 34.36 -0.86
N VAL A 128 1.82 33.10 -0.73
CA VAL A 128 0.56 32.64 -1.31
C VAL A 128 -0.59 33.35 -0.58
N PRO A 129 -1.48 34.06 -1.29
CA PRO A 129 -2.65 34.65 -0.66
C PRO A 129 -3.57 33.53 -0.15
N ALA A 130 -3.72 33.44 1.17
CA ALA A 130 -4.51 32.44 1.86
C ALA A 130 -5.45 33.10 2.87
N GLY A 131 -6.65 32.51 3.06
CA GLY A 131 -7.62 32.97 4.06
C GLY A 131 -7.17 32.66 5.49
N ILE A 132 -7.84 33.25 6.48
CA ILE A 132 -7.49 33.17 7.91
C ILE A 132 -7.43 31.70 8.41
N ASP A 133 -8.26 30.82 7.86
CA ASP A 133 -8.34 29.41 8.27
C ASP A 133 -7.42 28.46 7.47
N ILE A 134 -6.54 29.00 6.63
CA ILE A 134 -5.67 28.22 5.75
C ILE A 134 -4.22 28.38 6.21
N GLN A 135 -3.62 27.27 6.63
CA GLN A 135 -2.19 27.16 6.89
C GLN A 135 -1.46 26.81 5.59
N VAL A 136 -0.50 27.65 5.19
CA VAL A 136 0.37 27.40 4.04
C VAL A 136 1.73 26.91 4.53
N LYS A 137 2.13 25.72 4.11
CA LYS A 137 3.46 25.16 4.37
C LYS A 137 4.26 25.15 3.07
N TYR A 138 5.49 25.63 3.11
CA TYR A 138 6.40 25.61 1.97
C TYR A 138 7.36 24.42 2.07
N ASN A 139 7.89 23.95 0.93
CA ASN A 139 8.87 22.85 0.88
C ASN A 139 10.27 23.22 1.41
N PHE A 140 10.48 24.48 1.79
CA PHE A 140 11.67 24.95 2.48
C PHE A 140 11.26 25.81 3.68
N GLU A 141 12.06 25.74 4.74
CA GLU A 141 11.85 26.49 5.96
C GLU A 141 12.52 27.86 5.83
N VAL A 142 11.75 28.94 5.99
CA VAL A 142 12.24 30.30 5.81
C VAL A 142 11.88 31.13 7.02
N ASP A 143 12.89 31.44 7.81
CA ASP A 143 12.79 32.51 8.80
C ASP A 143 12.62 33.84 8.05
N ASP A 144 11.58 34.62 8.37
CA ASP A 144 11.42 36.04 7.98
C ASP A 144 11.46 36.40 6.48
N SER A 145 11.16 35.48 5.55
CA SER A 145 11.03 35.88 4.12
C SER A 145 9.68 35.67 3.47
N LYS A 146 9.25 36.77 2.85
CA LYS A 146 8.02 36.92 2.08
C LYS A 146 8.22 36.66 0.59
N THR A 147 9.43 36.27 0.19
CA THR A 147 9.81 35.99 -1.20
C THR A 147 10.35 34.58 -1.38
N PHE A 148 9.89 33.93 -2.44
CA PHE A 148 10.09 32.51 -2.72
C PHE A 148 10.71 32.35 -4.12
N PRO A 149 11.79 31.56 -4.29
CA PRO A 149 12.38 31.31 -5.59
C PRO A 149 11.46 30.43 -6.47
N MET A 150 11.71 30.45 -7.78
CA MET A 150 11.04 29.54 -8.72
C MET A 150 11.24 28.07 -8.32
N GLY A 151 10.23 27.25 -8.58
CA GLY A 151 10.20 25.84 -8.17
C GLY A 151 9.77 25.60 -6.73
N THR A 152 9.56 26.66 -5.93
CA THR A 152 8.94 26.52 -4.61
C THR A 152 7.58 25.84 -4.72
N ILE A 153 7.31 24.89 -3.82
CA ILE A 153 6.00 24.27 -3.65
C ILE A 153 5.38 24.79 -2.36
N ALA A 154 4.14 25.29 -2.47
CA ALA A 154 3.32 25.70 -1.34
C ALA A 154 2.13 24.77 -1.17
N GLU A 155 1.96 24.22 0.02
CA GLU A 155 0.86 23.33 0.40
C GLU A 155 -0.11 24.09 1.31
N ALA A 156 -1.30 24.37 0.81
CA ALA A 156 -2.36 25.03 1.55
C ALA A 156 -3.30 24.00 2.17
N ARG A 157 -3.51 24.08 3.48
CA ARG A 157 -4.36 23.17 4.25
C ARG A 157 -5.23 23.96 5.22
N LYS A 158 -6.53 23.64 5.30
CA LYS A 158 -7.39 24.19 6.34
C LYS A 158 -6.97 23.65 7.71
N VAL A 159 -6.96 24.49 8.74
CA VAL A 159 -6.57 24.07 10.11
C VAL A 159 -7.45 22.89 10.56
N GLY A 160 -6.82 21.77 10.92
CA GLY A 160 -7.52 20.53 11.32
C GLY A 160 -8.01 19.63 10.18
N ALA A 161 -7.84 20.00 8.91
CA ALA A 161 -8.25 19.18 7.78
C ALA A 161 -7.27 18.02 7.49
N LYS A 162 -7.83 16.85 7.17
CA LYS A 162 -7.08 15.64 6.81
C LYS A 162 -6.31 15.81 5.49
N TYR A 163 -6.99 16.34 4.47
CA TYR A 163 -6.44 16.52 3.12
C TYR A 163 -6.06 17.99 2.87
N LEU A 164 -5.20 18.21 1.87
CA LEU A 164 -4.83 19.56 1.42
C LEU A 164 -6.05 20.27 0.82
N ASP A 165 -6.15 21.58 1.02
CA ASP A 165 -7.10 22.40 0.26
C ASP A 165 -6.58 22.59 -1.17
N SER A 166 -5.28 22.88 -1.30
CA SER A 166 -4.63 23.09 -2.59
C SER A 166 -3.12 22.97 -2.49
N LYS A 167 -2.46 22.78 -3.64
CA LYS A 167 -1.00 22.88 -3.80
C LYS A 167 -0.67 23.90 -4.89
N TYR A 168 0.48 24.57 -4.78
CA TYR A 168 0.95 25.55 -5.74
C TYR A 168 2.43 25.36 -6.06
N VAL A 169 2.82 25.74 -7.28
CA VAL A 169 4.22 25.85 -7.70
C VAL A 169 4.53 27.28 -8.14
N CYS A 170 5.66 27.82 -7.71
CA CYS A 170 6.13 29.15 -8.11
C CYS A 170 6.85 29.08 -9.47
N SER A 171 6.40 29.87 -10.44
CA SER A 171 7.05 30.02 -11.74
C SER A 171 6.96 31.47 -12.21
N SER A 172 8.10 32.13 -12.43
CA SER A 172 8.19 33.50 -12.95
C SER A 172 7.23 34.45 -12.23
N ASN A 173 7.40 34.61 -10.91
CA ASN A 173 6.55 35.42 -10.00
C ASN A 173 5.07 35.00 -9.84
N ILE A 174 4.62 33.92 -10.50
CA ILE A 174 3.23 33.45 -10.46
C ILE A 174 3.13 32.13 -9.69
N TRP A 175 2.13 32.03 -8.81
CA TRP A 175 1.73 30.76 -8.20
C TRP A 175 0.74 30.03 -9.09
N THR A 176 1.13 28.88 -9.64
CA THR A 176 0.23 28.00 -10.38
C THR A 176 -0.36 26.96 -9.46
N ARG A 177 -1.69 26.86 -9.44
CA ARG A 177 -2.43 25.88 -8.63
C ARG A 177 -2.36 24.49 -9.27
N ALA A 178 -2.19 23.44 -8.46
CA ALA A 178 -2.31 22.06 -8.92
C ALA A 178 -3.77 21.70 -9.32
N PRO A 179 -3.98 20.77 -10.27
CA PRO A 179 -2.95 20.07 -11.03
C PRO A 179 -2.36 20.91 -12.17
N TRP A 180 -1.03 20.92 -12.30
CA TRP A 180 -0.31 21.55 -13.42
C TRP A 180 0.26 20.48 -14.37
N THR A 181 1.07 20.89 -15.34
CA THR A 181 1.65 19.96 -16.33
C THR A 181 2.47 18.85 -15.64
N CYS A 182 2.26 17.60 -16.06
CA CYS A 182 2.85 16.43 -15.39
C CYS A 182 4.39 16.41 -15.44
N GLU A 183 5.00 17.14 -16.38
CA GLU A 183 6.46 17.28 -16.52
C GLU A 183 7.10 17.97 -15.32
N VAL A 184 6.34 18.82 -14.63
CA VAL A 184 6.79 19.54 -13.45
C VAL A 184 6.22 18.82 -12.23
N PHE A 185 7.05 18.27 -11.35
CA PHE A 185 6.65 17.65 -10.08
C PHE A 185 5.39 16.76 -10.14
N GLN A 186 5.24 15.95 -11.20
CA GLN A 186 4.08 15.07 -11.42
C GLN A 186 2.74 15.81 -11.31
N GLY A 187 2.67 17.04 -11.82
CA GLY A 187 1.46 17.87 -11.78
C GLY A 187 1.03 18.30 -10.37
N GLY A 188 1.86 18.07 -9.35
CA GLY A 188 1.53 18.30 -7.95
C GLY A 188 0.64 17.23 -7.32
N CYS A 189 0.43 16.10 -7.99
CA CYS A 189 -0.43 15.00 -7.53
C CYS A 189 0.14 14.23 -6.34
N GLU A 190 -0.71 13.62 -5.51
CA GLU A 190 -0.28 12.74 -4.41
C GLU A 190 0.36 11.44 -4.93
N HIS A 191 -0.15 10.89 -6.05
CA HIS A 191 0.32 9.62 -6.58
C HIS A 191 0.87 9.70 -8.01
N ASN A 192 0.01 9.88 -9.01
CA ASN A 192 0.44 9.91 -10.41
C ASN A 192 -0.36 10.92 -11.23
N CYS A 193 0.20 11.43 -12.32
CA CYS A 193 -0.39 12.43 -13.21
C CYS A 193 -0.53 11.88 -14.62
N SER A 194 -1.75 11.97 -15.17
CA SER A 194 -2.02 11.53 -16.54
C SER A 194 -1.42 12.53 -17.54
N PRO A 195 -0.44 12.14 -18.38
CA PRO A 195 0.26 13.07 -19.27
C PRO A 195 -0.65 13.66 -20.35
N THR A 196 -1.76 13.00 -20.70
CA THR A 196 -2.69 13.44 -21.74
C THR A 196 -3.75 14.40 -21.22
N THR A 197 -4.21 14.21 -19.97
CA THR A 197 -5.30 15.01 -19.39
C THR A 197 -4.82 16.00 -18.34
N HIS A 198 -3.56 15.91 -17.90
CA HIS A 198 -2.98 16.66 -16.78
C HIS A 198 -3.81 16.55 -15.50
N ARG A 199 -4.47 15.40 -15.30
CA ARG A 199 -5.27 15.11 -14.10
C ARG A 199 -4.54 14.11 -13.22
N CYS A 200 -4.69 14.27 -11.91
CA CYS A 200 -4.19 13.32 -10.94
C CYS A 200 -4.96 12.00 -10.99
N THR A 201 -4.24 10.92 -10.72
CA THR A 201 -4.73 9.55 -10.71
C THR A 201 -4.29 8.86 -9.43
N CYS A 202 -5.14 8.00 -8.90
CA CYS A 202 -4.94 7.31 -7.64
C CYS A 202 -4.65 5.82 -7.86
N PRO A 203 -3.97 5.17 -6.91
CA PRO A 203 -3.72 3.73 -6.98
C PRO A 203 -5.04 2.94 -6.90
N VAL A 204 -5.00 1.68 -7.31
CA VAL A 204 -6.14 0.76 -7.24
C VAL A 204 -6.69 0.71 -5.80
N GLY A 205 -8.01 0.80 -5.64
CA GLY A 205 -8.69 0.82 -4.34
C GLY A 205 -8.89 2.22 -3.74
N LYS A 206 -8.30 3.27 -4.32
CA LYS A 206 -8.45 4.66 -3.87
C LYS A 206 -9.15 5.53 -4.92
N THR A 207 -9.87 6.54 -4.45
CA THR A 207 -10.53 7.54 -5.31
C THR A 207 -9.82 8.89 -5.20
N LEU A 208 -9.87 9.67 -6.29
CA LEU A 208 -9.32 11.03 -6.28
C LEU A 208 -10.24 11.92 -5.45
N HIS A 209 -9.69 12.51 -4.40
CA HIS A 209 -10.39 13.43 -3.52
C HIS A 209 -10.84 14.69 -4.29
N HIS A 210 -11.86 15.38 -3.78
CA HIS A 210 -12.46 16.55 -4.45
C HIS A 210 -11.51 17.73 -4.67
N ASN A 211 -10.35 17.74 -3.99
CA ASN A 211 -9.28 18.71 -4.22
C ASN A 211 -8.46 18.43 -5.50
N ASN A 212 -8.79 17.36 -6.24
CA ASN A 212 -8.13 16.90 -7.46
C ASN A 212 -6.64 16.56 -7.32
N ILE A 213 -6.12 16.44 -6.09
CA ILE A 213 -4.70 16.26 -5.81
C ILE A 213 -4.47 15.02 -4.94
N SER A 214 -5.30 14.87 -3.90
CA SER A 214 -5.15 13.82 -2.89
C SER A 214 -5.91 12.55 -3.25
N CYS A 215 -5.50 11.43 -2.69
CA CYS A 215 -6.19 10.15 -2.80
C CYS A 215 -6.86 9.80 -1.48
N GLU A 216 -8.14 9.46 -1.53
CA GLU A 216 -8.90 8.96 -0.39
C GLU A 216 -9.19 7.46 -0.55
N GLU A 217 -9.39 6.76 0.57
CA GLU A 217 -9.78 5.35 0.55
C GLU A 217 -11.12 5.17 -0.18
N GLY A 218 -11.19 4.20 -1.10
CA GLY A 218 -12.39 3.94 -1.87
C GLY A 218 -13.56 3.55 -0.96
N MET A 219 -14.69 4.26 -1.10
CA MET A 219 -15.84 4.18 -0.19
C MET A 219 -16.56 2.81 -0.16
N CYS A 220 -16.10 1.80 -0.90
CA CYS A 220 -16.68 0.44 -0.96
C CYS A 220 -15.74 -0.68 -0.46
N GLU A 221 -14.56 -0.39 0.12
CA GLU A 221 -13.61 -1.44 0.55
C GLU A 221 -13.95 -2.14 1.87
N LYS A 222 -14.85 -1.57 2.69
CA LYS A 222 -15.37 -2.24 3.90
C LYS A 222 -16.88 -2.36 3.78
N ASN A 223 -17.38 -3.57 3.49
CA ASN A 223 -18.77 -4.06 3.63
C ASN A 223 -19.76 -3.06 4.26
N ARG A 224 -20.05 -1.95 3.56
CA ARG A 224 -20.97 -0.91 4.06
C ARG A 224 -22.41 -1.41 3.97
N CYS A 225 -22.66 -2.25 2.97
CA CYS A 225 -23.90 -2.99 2.84
C CYS A 225 -23.79 -4.22 3.75
N VAL A 226 -24.49 -4.16 4.88
CA VAL A 226 -24.52 -5.22 5.90
C VAL A 226 -25.58 -6.28 5.56
N ARG A 227 -26.54 -5.92 4.70
CA ARG A 227 -27.68 -6.77 4.38
C ARG A 227 -27.32 -7.78 3.30
N GLU A 228 -27.87 -8.97 3.45
CA GLU A 228 -27.74 -10.03 2.46
C GLU A 228 -28.35 -9.60 1.12
N GLY A 229 -27.70 -9.97 0.02
CA GLY A 229 -28.16 -9.61 -1.32
C GLY A 229 -27.86 -8.17 -1.76
N GLU A 230 -27.04 -7.42 -1.01
CA GLU A 230 -26.61 -6.07 -1.39
C GLU A 230 -25.16 -6.01 -1.88
N ARG A 231 -24.88 -5.12 -2.83
CA ARG A 231 -23.52 -4.73 -3.22
C ARG A 231 -23.38 -3.21 -3.24
N CYS A 232 -22.18 -2.72 -2.90
CA CYS A 232 -21.85 -1.29 -2.96
C CYS A 232 -21.55 -0.88 -4.40
N GLN A 233 -22.21 0.17 -4.89
CA GLN A 233 -21.96 0.76 -6.21
C GLN A 233 -21.69 2.27 -6.09
N LEU A 234 -20.74 2.77 -6.86
CA LEU A 234 -20.41 4.20 -6.92
C LEU A 234 -21.38 4.92 -7.87
N ASN A 235 -22.18 5.85 -7.35
CA ASN A 235 -23.07 6.71 -8.12
C ASN A 235 -22.60 8.19 -8.06
N PRO A 236 -23.02 9.07 -8.98
CA PRO A 236 -22.63 10.48 -9.01
C PRO A 236 -22.97 11.26 -7.72
N GLY A 237 -23.93 10.77 -6.93
CA GLY A 237 -24.32 11.31 -5.62
C GLY A 237 -23.61 10.65 -4.41
N GLY A 238 -22.67 9.73 -4.64
CA GLY A 238 -21.96 8.98 -3.60
C GLY A 238 -22.19 7.46 -3.69
N PRO A 239 -21.62 6.69 -2.74
CA PRO A 239 -21.78 5.24 -2.68
C PRO A 239 -23.21 4.85 -2.26
N GLU A 240 -23.85 3.99 -3.05
CA GLU A 240 -25.20 3.48 -2.82
C GLU A 240 -25.19 1.95 -2.76
N CYS A 241 -25.95 1.36 -1.83
CA CYS A 241 -26.17 -0.09 -1.79
C CYS A 241 -27.30 -0.46 -2.76
N VAL A 242 -26.98 -1.32 -3.71
CA VAL A 242 -27.92 -1.82 -4.73
C VAL A 242 -28.07 -3.33 -4.59
N CYS A 243 -29.23 -3.87 -4.97
CA CYS A 243 -29.45 -5.31 -4.94
C CYS A 243 -28.57 -6.03 -5.98
N ILE A 244 -28.07 -7.21 -5.62
CA ILE A 244 -27.37 -8.09 -6.56
C ILE A 244 -28.34 -8.68 -7.57
N GLU A 245 -27.83 -9.22 -8.68
CA GLU A 245 -28.67 -9.88 -9.68
C GLU A 245 -29.46 -11.04 -9.07
N GLY A 246 -30.75 -11.16 -9.42
CA GLY A 246 -31.68 -12.14 -8.82
C GLY A 246 -32.34 -11.68 -7.52
N PHE A 247 -31.97 -10.51 -6.99
CA PHE A 247 -32.61 -9.86 -5.85
C PHE A 247 -33.33 -8.58 -6.31
N GLU A 248 -34.53 -8.36 -5.79
CA GLU A 248 -35.33 -7.15 -6.08
C GLU A 248 -35.48 -6.28 -4.82
N LYS A 249 -35.57 -4.96 -5.00
CA LYS A 249 -35.75 -4.02 -3.90
C LYS A 249 -37.23 -3.89 -3.58
N GLU A 250 -37.64 -4.42 -2.44
CA GLU A 250 -39.00 -4.33 -1.93
C GLU A 250 -38.98 -3.76 -0.51
N ASP A 251 -39.78 -2.72 -0.24
CA ASP A 251 -39.81 -1.99 1.04
C ASP A 251 -38.42 -1.56 1.58
N GLY A 252 -37.50 -1.28 0.65
CA GLY A 252 -36.13 -0.86 0.98
C GLY A 252 -35.17 -1.99 1.36
N VAL A 253 -35.57 -3.25 1.20
CA VAL A 253 -34.76 -4.46 1.44
C VAL A 253 -34.58 -5.24 0.13
N CYS A 254 -33.43 -5.88 -0.06
CA CYS A 254 -33.20 -6.78 -1.18
C CYS A 254 -33.74 -8.17 -0.86
N VAL A 255 -34.72 -8.63 -1.64
CA VAL A 255 -35.34 -9.95 -1.46
C VAL A 255 -34.94 -10.86 -2.60
N ASN A 256 -34.54 -12.10 -2.30
CA ASN A 256 -34.21 -13.10 -3.31
C ASN A 256 -35.49 -13.59 -3.97
N VAL A 257 -35.74 -13.18 -5.22
CA VAL A 257 -36.94 -13.58 -5.99
C VAL A 257 -36.67 -14.84 -6.81
N THR A 258 -35.40 -15.15 -7.08
CA THR A 258 -35.00 -16.30 -7.91
C THR A 258 -35.27 -17.64 -7.23
N ILE A 259 -35.33 -17.71 -5.90
CA ILE A 259 -35.71 -18.94 -5.17
C ILE A 259 -37.09 -19.48 -5.62
N CYS A 260 -38.03 -18.60 -5.96
CA CYS A 260 -39.37 -19.01 -6.39
C CYS A 260 -39.37 -19.75 -7.73
N GLU A 261 -38.40 -19.48 -8.61
CA GLU A 261 -38.25 -20.19 -9.89
C GLU A 261 -37.77 -21.64 -9.70
N HIS A 262 -37.21 -21.95 -8.53
CA HIS A 262 -36.56 -23.22 -8.24
C HIS A 262 -37.40 -24.14 -7.34
N CYS A 263 -38.57 -23.68 -6.85
CA CYS A 263 -39.45 -24.47 -5.99
C CYS A 263 -40.03 -25.69 -6.72
N GLU A 264 -39.81 -26.89 -6.19
CA GLU A 264 -40.24 -28.18 -6.77
C GLU A 264 -41.75 -28.23 -7.06
N HIS A 265 -42.57 -27.64 -6.17
CA HIS A 265 -44.02 -27.58 -6.31
C HIS A 265 -44.57 -26.29 -6.93
N MET A 266 -43.70 -25.39 -7.41
CA MET A 266 -44.08 -24.10 -8.02
C MET A 266 -45.00 -23.24 -7.15
N ASN A 267 -44.86 -23.36 -5.83
CA ASN A 267 -45.65 -22.62 -4.85
C ASN A 267 -44.66 -21.93 -3.92
N CYS A 268 -44.65 -20.60 -3.97
CA CYS A 268 -43.71 -19.73 -3.26
C CYS A 268 -44.54 -18.70 -2.49
N LYS A 269 -44.27 -18.54 -1.19
CA LYS A 269 -44.96 -17.55 -0.36
C LYS A 269 -43.97 -16.71 0.41
N LYS A 270 -44.36 -15.48 0.71
CA LYS A 270 -43.55 -14.54 1.46
C LYS A 270 -43.88 -14.64 2.94
N PHE A 271 -42.86 -14.93 3.76
CA PHE A 271 -42.93 -14.94 5.22
C PHE A 271 -41.90 -13.95 5.77
N ASN A 272 -42.33 -12.98 6.59
CA ASN A 272 -41.45 -12.00 7.24
C ASN A 272 -40.48 -11.26 6.30
N GLY A 273 -40.86 -11.05 5.03
CA GLY A 273 -40.00 -10.38 4.04
C GLY A 273 -39.13 -11.31 3.20
N VAL A 274 -39.14 -12.62 3.46
CA VAL A 274 -38.36 -13.63 2.74
C VAL A 274 -39.30 -14.52 1.93
N TYR A 275 -38.92 -14.84 0.69
CA TYR A 275 -39.63 -15.82 -0.13
C TYR A 275 -39.20 -17.23 0.23
N GLU A 276 -40.17 -18.08 0.53
CA GLU A 276 -39.95 -19.49 0.89
C GLU A 276 -40.84 -20.38 0.01
N CYS A 277 -40.31 -21.54 -0.38
CA CYS A 277 -41.10 -22.54 -1.08
C CYS A 277 -42.12 -23.16 -0.12
N VAL A 278 -43.32 -23.44 -0.64
CA VAL A 278 -44.41 -24.06 0.13
C VAL A 278 -44.83 -25.34 -0.57
N CYS A 279 -44.72 -26.45 0.15
CA CYS A 279 -45.05 -27.75 -0.40
C CYS A 279 -46.57 -28.01 -0.41
N LYS A 280 -47.00 -28.94 -1.26
CA LYS A 280 -48.39 -29.42 -1.30
C LYS A 280 -48.65 -30.31 -0.08
N GLU A 281 -49.93 -30.58 0.20
CA GLU A 281 -50.36 -31.43 1.32
C GLU A 281 -49.66 -32.80 1.31
N GLY A 282 -49.19 -33.26 2.47
CA GLY A 282 -48.41 -34.49 2.63
C GLY A 282 -46.91 -34.34 2.40
N PHE A 283 -46.40 -33.12 2.20
CA PHE A 283 -44.98 -32.81 2.06
C PHE A 283 -44.61 -31.58 2.88
N LEU A 284 -43.38 -31.55 3.43
CA LEU A 284 -42.76 -30.32 3.91
C LEU A 284 -41.52 -29.99 3.09
N VAL A 285 -41.05 -28.76 3.25
CA VAL A 285 -39.79 -28.30 2.66
C VAL A 285 -38.65 -29.11 3.27
N SER A 286 -37.75 -29.62 2.42
CA SER A 286 -36.58 -30.36 2.88
C SER A 286 -35.72 -29.49 3.79
N PRO A 287 -35.31 -29.97 4.98
CA PRO A 287 -34.39 -29.24 5.85
C PRO A 287 -32.99 -29.08 5.24
N HIS A 288 -32.65 -29.89 4.23
CA HIS A 288 -31.36 -29.86 3.55
C HIS A 288 -31.39 -29.04 2.25
N ASN A 289 -32.55 -28.88 1.63
CA ASN A 289 -32.69 -28.10 0.41
C ASN A 289 -34.04 -27.34 0.40
N PRO A 290 -34.03 -26.01 0.60
CA PRO A 290 -35.24 -25.22 0.76
C PRO A 290 -36.11 -25.13 -0.50
N THR A 291 -35.63 -25.62 -1.64
CA THR A 291 -36.41 -25.65 -2.89
C THR A 291 -37.08 -27.00 -3.15
N ARG A 292 -36.82 -28.02 -2.32
CA ARG A 292 -37.34 -29.38 -2.48
C ARG A 292 -38.41 -29.72 -1.45
N CYS A 293 -39.30 -30.61 -1.83
CA CYS A 293 -40.40 -31.09 -0.99
C CYS A 293 -40.23 -32.58 -0.69
N GLU A 294 -40.21 -32.91 0.60
CA GLU A 294 -40.04 -34.28 1.08
C GLU A 294 -41.32 -34.78 1.76
N VAL A 295 -41.58 -36.07 1.59
CA VAL A 295 -42.72 -36.76 2.23
C VAL A 295 -42.44 -36.91 3.71
N ILE A 296 -43.44 -36.70 4.57
CA ILE A 296 -43.31 -36.88 6.01
C ILE A 296 -44.30 -37.90 6.54
N CYS A 297 -43.83 -38.63 7.55
CA CYS A 297 -44.61 -39.50 8.39
C CYS A 297 -44.38 -39.09 9.84
N GLU A 298 -45.45 -38.68 10.53
CA GLU A 298 -45.40 -38.26 11.94
C GLU A 298 -45.70 -39.41 12.91
N GLU A 299 -45.93 -40.60 12.37
CA GLU A 299 -46.29 -41.81 13.09
C GLU A 299 -45.40 -42.98 12.64
N ARG A 300 -45.40 -44.07 13.44
CA ARG A 300 -44.70 -45.32 13.10
C ARG A 300 -45.16 -45.86 11.75
N ASP A 301 -46.47 -45.87 11.51
CA ASP A 301 -47.07 -46.37 10.28
C ASP A 301 -47.82 -45.22 9.60
N CYS A 302 -47.49 -44.95 8.34
CA CYS A 302 -48.14 -43.90 7.55
C CYS A 302 -48.45 -44.42 6.14
N LYS A 303 -49.43 -43.83 5.47
CA LYS A 303 -49.80 -44.25 4.12
C LYS A 303 -48.67 -43.93 3.13
N ALA A 304 -48.26 -44.90 2.32
CA ALA A 304 -47.23 -44.66 1.31
C ALA A 304 -47.75 -43.71 0.23
N MET A 305 -46.87 -42.85 -0.25
CA MET A 305 -47.24 -41.89 -1.28
C MET A 305 -47.10 -42.52 -2.66
N CYS A 306 -48.23 -42.77 -3.31
CA CYS A 306 -48.28 -43.43 -4.61
C CYS A 306 -48.55 -42.45 -5.74
N ILE A 307 -47.62 -42.40 -6.70
CA ILE A 307 -47.79 -41.68 -7.94
C ILE A 307 -48.38 -42.65 -8.96
N LYS A 308 -49.52 -42.28 -9.57
CA LYS A 308 -50.11 -43.04 -10.67
C LYS A 308 -49.22 -42.87 -11.90
N THR A 309 -48.58 -43.94 -12.35
CA THR A 309 -47.85 -43.96 -13.62
C THR A 309 -48.80 -44.50 -14.70
N ASP A 310 -48.75 -43.94 -15.91
CA ASP A 310 -49.56 -44.44 -17.03
C ASP A 310 -49.30 -45.94 -17.25
N LYS A 311 -50.39 -46.70 -17.47
CA LYS A 311 -50.47 -48.18 -17.59
C LYS A 311 -50.65 -48.96 -16.28
N ASN A 312 -51.57 -48.52 -15.41
CA ASN A 312 -52.12 -49.34 -14.32
C ASN A 312 -51.10 -49.77 -13.24
N LYS A 313 -49.94 -49.11 -13.18
CA LYS A 313 -48.92 -49.31 -12.14
C LYS A 313 -48.82 -48.04 -11.30
N SER A 314 -48.99 -48.19 -10.00
CA SER A 314 -48.76 -47.12 -9.03
C SER A 314 -47.37 -47.33 -8.42
N GLN A 315 -46.48 -46.36 -8.56
CA GLN A 315 -45.19 -46.39 -7.88
C GLN A 315 -45.33 -45.65 -6.55
N CYS A 316 -45.06 -46.35 -5.45
CA CYS A 316 -45.20 -45.81 -4.10
C CYS A 316 -43.83 -45.60 -3.47
N PHE A 317 -43.72 -44.51 -2.71
CA PHE A 317 -42.48 -44.07 -2.09
C PHE A 317 -42.69 -43.89 -0.60
N CYS A 318 -41.65 -44.26 0.17
CA CYS A 318 -41.55 -44.03 1.60
C CYS A 318 -40.43 -43.03 1.88
N PRO A 319 -40.57 -42.21 2.93
CA PRO A 319 -39.49 -41.35 3.39
C PRO A 319 -38.27 -42.17 3.83
N LYS A 320 -37.10 -41.52 3.89
CA LYS A 320 -35.88 -42.13 4.43
C LYS A 320 -36.12 -42.52 5.89
N GLY A 321 -35.59 -43.67 6.32
CA GLY A 321 -35.87 -44.23 7.65
C GLY A 321 -37.16 -45.05 7.72
N TYR A 322 -37.88 -45.24 6.60
CA TYR A 322 -39.07 -46.08 6.53
C TYR A 322 -38.92 -47.18 5.47
N ILE A 323 -39.51 -48.35 5.74
CA ILE A 323 -39.66 -49.45 4.77
C ILE A 323 -41.08 -49.49 4.23
N SER A 324 -41.22 -49.82 2.94
CA SER A 324 -42.53 -50.02 2.32
C SER A 324 -43.09 -51.40 2.69
N ASP A 325 -44.30 -51.42 3.24
CA ASP A 325 -45.06 -52.63 3.57
C ASP A 325 -46.48 -52.57 2.97
N MET A 326 -47.21 -53.67 3.02
CA MET A 326 -48.56 -53.81 2.48
C MET A 326 -49.54 -54.21 3.60
N LYS A 327 -50.51 -53.33 3.87
CA LYS A 327 -51.61 -53.61 4.80
C LYS A 327 -52.92 -53.56 4.03
N ASP A 328 -53.65 -54.67 3.99
CA ASP A 328 -54.93 -54.79 3.25
C ASP A 328 -54.85 -54.39 1.76
N ASN A 329 -53.77 -54.79 1.07
CA ASN A 329 -53.44 -54.39 -0.32
C ASN A 329 -53.22 -52.88 -0.53
N ILE A 330 -53.06 -52.10 0.55
CA ILE A 330 -52.70 -50.70 0.50
C ILE A 330 -51.22 -50.59 0.92
N PRO A 331 -50.39 -49.92 0.13
CA PRO A 331 -48.99 -49.69 0.50
C PRO A 331 -48.91 -48.67 1.63
N PHE A 332 -48.17 -49.03 2.68
CA PHE A 332 -47.86 -48.21 3.85
C PHE A 332 -46.33 -48.13 4.02
N CYS A 333 -45.89 -47.16 4.79
CA CYS A 333 -44.52 -47.00 5.21
C CYS A 333 -44.46 -47.23 6.71
N THR A 334 -43.59 -48.13 7.13
CA THR A 334 -43.35 -48.42 8.54
C THR A 334 -41.93 -47.99 8.90
N ASP A 335 -41.83 -47.27 10.01
CA ASP A 335 -40.58 -46.76 10.56
C ASP A 335 -39.59 -47.90 10.82
N ILE A 336 -38.33 -47.70 10.42
CA ILE A 336 -37.24 -48.62 10.68
C ILE A 336 -36.75 -48.34 12.10
N ASN A 337 -36.84 -49.32 12.98
CA ASN A 337 -36.25 -49.17 14.31
C ASN A 337 -34.74 -49.44 14.26
N GLU A 338 -33.94 -48.40 14.07
CA GLU A 338 -32.48 -48.56 13.98
C GLU A 338 -31.85 -49.02 15.31
N CYS A 339 -32.53 -48.82 16.45
CA CYS A 339 -32.09 -49.34 17.74
C CYS A 339 -32.11 -50.86 17.82
N ASP A 340 -33.05 -51.53 17.11
CA ASP A 340 -33.10 -53.00 17.06
C ASP A 340 -31.95 -53.58 16.22
N SER A 341 -31.38 -52.77 15.33
CA SER A 341 -30.25 -53.14 14.48
C SER A 341 -28.89 -52.87 15.12
N GLY A 342 -28.85 -52.21 16.29
CA GLY A 342 -27.62 -51.94 17.03
C GLY A 342 -26.76 -50.81 16.47
N GLU A 343 -27.36 -49.80 15.84
CA GLU A 343 -26.65 -48.66 15.21
C GLU A 343 -25.99 -47.69 16.22
N CYS A 344 -26.32 -47.79 17.52
CA CYS A 344 -25.70 -46.98 18.59
C CYS A 344 -24.74 -47.79 19.45
N ASP A 345 -23.67 -47.13 19.91
CA ASP A 345 -22.64 -47.72 20.78
C ASP A 345 -23.13 -48.01 22.21
N GLN A 346 -23.92 -47.10 22.80
CA GLN A 346 -24.35 -47.20 24.21
C GLN A 346 -25.86 -47.18 24.39
N LYS A 347 -26.50 -46.00 24.39
CA LYS A 347 -27.96 -45.86 24.54
C LYS A 347 -28.56 -45.39 23.23
N CYS A 348 -29.75 -45.91 22.88
CA CYS A 348 -30.46 -45.59 21.66
C CYS A 348 -31.92 -45.23 21.96
N GLU A 349 -32.42 -44.18 21.31
CA GLU A 349 -33.84 -43.82 21.27
C GLU A 349 -34.28 -43.78 19.81
N ASN A 350 -35.29 -44.59 19.48
CA ASN A 350 -35.87 -44.60 18.15
C ASN A 350 -36.84 -43.43 17.99
N LEU A 351 -36.74 -42.71 16.88
CA LEU A 351 -37.61 -41.61 16.49
C LEU A 351 -38.30 -41.96 15.18
N PHE A 352 -39.34 -41.22 14.80
CA PHE A 352 -39.99 -41.43 13.51
C PHE A 352 -39.11 -40.85 12.38
N GLY A 353 -38.63 -41.73 11.49
CA GLY A 353 -37.72 -41.40 10.38
C GLY A 353 -36.23 -41.43 10.73
N GLY A 354 -35.87 -41.95 11.90
CA GLY A 354 -34.47 -42.14 12.30
C GLY A 354 -34.30 -42.35 13.81
N PHE A 355 -33.09 -42.17 14.32
CA PHE A 355 -32.78 -42.51 15.72
C PHE A 355 -31.81 -41.51 16.34
N LYS A 356 -31.74 -41.52 17.67
CA LYS A 356 -30.80 -40.72 18.45
C LYS A 356 -30.02 -41.59 19.42
N CYS A 357 -28.71 -41.53 19.30
CA CYS A 357 -27.82 -42.16 20.28
C CYS A 357 -27.61 -41.24 21.48
N PHE A 358 -27.29 -41.83 22.64
CA PHE A 358 -26.84 -41.12 23.82
C PHE A 358 -25.63 -41.80 24.45
N CYS A 359 -24.74 -41.00 25.01
CA CYS A 359 -23.60 -41.46 25.76
C CYS A 359 -23.90 -41.46 27.26
N SER A 360 -23.28 -42.40 27.97
CA SER A 360 -23.32 -42.48 29.42
C SER A 360 -22.41 -41.41 30.04
N GLU A 361 -22.60 -41.13 31.32
CA GLU A 361 -21.83 -40.11 32.03
C GLU A 361 -20.31 -40.34 31.91
N GLY A 362 -19.57 -39.27 31.62
CA GLY A 362 -18.12 -39.32 31.34
C GLY A 362 -17.74 -39.63 29.88
N TYR A 363 -18.71 -39.68 28.96
CA TYR A 363 -18.49 -39.85 27.52
C TYR A 363 -19.21 -38.77 26.69
N ASP A 364 -18.56 -38.31 25.63
CA ASP A 364 -19.10 -37.40 24.62
C ASP A 364 -19.36 -38.12 23.28
N MET A 365 -20.28 -37.57 22.49
CA MET A 365 -20.71 -38.16 21.22
C MET A 365 -19.84 -37.72 20.05
N ASP A 366 -19.20 -38.67 19.37
CA ASP A 366 -18.62 -38.48 18.05
C ASP A 366 -19.73 -38.61 16.99
N GLN A 367 -20.20 -37.46 16.47
CA GLN A 367 -21.31 -37.36 15.52
C GLN A 367 -21.04 -38.02 14.16
N GLU A 368 -19.78 -38.19 13.75
CA GLU A 368 -19.46 -38.83 12.46
C GLU A 368 -19.52 -40.36 12.52
N LYS A 369 -19.37 -40.93 13.72
CA LYS A 369 -19.26 -42.38 13.93
C LYS A 369 -20.35 -42.98 14.79
N ASN A 370 -21.29 -42.18 15.31
CA ASN A 370 -22.30 -42.58 16.29
C ASN A 370 -21.71 -43.33 17.49
N LYS A 371 -20.50 -42.93 17.92
CA LYS A 371 -19.72 -43.58 18.97
C LYS A 371 -19.48 -42.67 20.16
N CYS A 372 -19.38 -43.27 21.34
CA CYS A 372 -19.13 -42.54 22.57
C CYS A 372 -17.63 -42.55 22.90
N VAL A 373 -17.03 -41.38 23.02
CA VAL A 373 -15.62 -41.19 23.39
C VAL A 373 -15.51 -40.69 24.82
N ARG A 374 -14.55 -41.20 25.60
CA ARG A 374 -14.41 -40.81 27.00
C ARG A 374 -13.87 -39.39 27.11
N ILE A 375 -14.43 -38.60 28.02
CA ILE A 375 -13.94 -37.26 28.34
C ILE A 375 -12.76 -37.41 29.31
N GLU A 376 -11.56 -37.03 28.90
CA GLU A 376 -10.38 -37.02 29.78
C GLU A 376 -10.43 -35.75 30.66
N GLU A 377 -10.57 -35.94 31.98
CA GLU A 377 -10.56 -34.84 32.95
C GLU A 377 -9.13 -34.36 33.22
N GLU A 378 -8.79 -33.13 32.80
CA GLU A 378 -7.53 -32.48 33.16
C GLU A 378 -7.54 -32.04 34.64
N GLY A 379 -6.95 -32.87 35.49
CA GLY A 379 -6.61 -32.53 36.87
C GLY A 379 -5.40 -31.59 36.94
N SER A 380 -5.65 -30.36 37.39
CA SER A 380 -4.64 -29.35 37.76
C SER A 380 -3.81 -29.77 38.98
N GLY A 381 -2.48 -29.72 38.88
CA GLY A 381 -1.54 -29.92 39.99
C GLY A 381 -0.08 -29.72 39.58
N SER A 382 0.53 -28.64 40.07
CA SER A 382 1.88 -28.12 39.81
C SER A 382 3.01 -28.87 40.54
N ASP A 383 4.13 -29.17 39.85
CA ASP A 383 5.51 -28.68 40.15
C ASP A 383 6.60 -29.40 39.32
N LEU A 384 7.58 -28.63 38.83
CA LEU A 384 8.77 -28.99 38.00
C LEU A 384 9.94 -29.55 38.86
N PRO A 385 11.00 -30.28 38.35
CA PRO A 385 11.69 -30.10 37.06
C PRO A 385 12.26 -31.36 36.29
N TYR A 386 12.47 -31.16 34.98
CA TYR A 386 13.41 -31.71 33.94
C TYR A 386 14.49 -32.79 34.32
N PRO A 387 15.16 -33.53 33.38
CA PRO A 387 14.78 -34.26 32.14
C PRO A 387 15.35 -35.72 32.07
N THR A 388 14.89 -36.55 31.12
CA THR A 388 15.77 -37.27 30.15
C THR A 388 14.93 -37.93 29.04
N PRO A 389 15.48 -38.09 27.82
CA PRO A 389 14.70 -38.23 26.59
C PRO A 389 14.42 -39.69 26.23
N ALA A 390 13.20 -39.97 25.76
CA ALA A 390 12.87 -41.23 25.10
C ALA A 390 13.02 -41.08 23.57
N ASP A 391 13.66 -42.09 23.01
CA ASP A 391 13.93 -42.37 21.60
C ASP A 391 12.77 -42.06 20.64
N PRO A 392 13.06 -41.40 19.50
CA PRO A 392 12.21 -41.50 18.33
C PRO A 392 12.61 -42.73 17.51
N HIS A 393 11.69 -43.68 17.37
CA HIS A 393 11.78 -44.68 16.32
C HIS A 393 11.83 -44.00 14.94
N PRO A 394 12.68 -44.49 14.01
CA PRO A 394 12.95 -43.79 12.76
C PRO A 394 11.81 -43.96 11.77
N ALA A 395 11.34 -42.84 11.22
CA ALA A 395 10.66 -42.83 9.94
C ALA A 395 11.69 -43.20 8.85
N SER A 396 11.37 -44.24 8.09
CA SER A 396 12.11 -44.67 6.91
C SER A 396 12.16 -43.56 5.86
N VAL A 397 13.35 -43.01 5.62
CA VAL A 397 13.64 -42.09 4.52
C VAL A 397 14.30 -42.89 3.39
N PRO A 398 13.98 -42.68 2.09
CA PRO A 398 14.64 -43.39 1.01
C PRO A 398 16.11 -42.94 0.90
N THR A 399 17.02 -43.91 0.94
CA THR A 399 18.46 -43.72 0.74
C THR A 399 18.81 -43.63 -0.74
N TYR A 400 18.98 -42.42 -1.26
CA TYR A 400 19.84 -42.20 -2.42
C TYR A 400 20.44 -40.79 -2.43
N ILE A 401 21.57 -40.63 -1.73
CA ILE A 401 22.55 -39.60 -2.09
C ILE A 401 23.88 -40.31 -2.29
N LYS A 402 24.18 -40.63 -3.55
CA LYS A 402 25.47 -41.15 -3.98
C LYS A 402 26.54 -40.11 -3.60
N THR A 403 27.60 -40.55 -2.94
CA THR A 403 28.75 -39.75 -2.48
C THR A 403 29.42 -38.89 -3.56
N GLY A 404 29.07 -39.08 -4.84
CA GLY A 404 29.46 -38.20 -5.94
C GLY A 404 28.74 -36.85 -6.00
N SER A 405 27.52 -36.71 -5.45
CA SER A 405 26.76 -35.45 -5.53
C SER A 405 27.33 -34.34 -4.65
N VAL A 406 27.91 -34.70 -3.49
CA VAL A 406 28.52 -33.72 -2.58
C VAL A 406 29.81 -33.15 -3.20
N LEU A 407 30.63 -33.99 -3.83
CA LEU A 407 31.83 -33.55 -4.55
C LEU A 407 31.48 -32.67 -5.75
N GLY A 408 30.39 -32.96 -6.46
CA GLY A 408 29.90 -32.12 -7.55
C GLY A 408 29.42 -30.74 -7.07
N ILE A 409 28.70 -30.70 -5.94
CA ILE A 409 28.23 -29.43 -5.35
C ILE A 409 29.41 -28.63 -4.81
N THR A 410 30.39 -29.23 -4.15
CA THR A 410 31.56 -28.48 -3.65
C THR A 410 32.41 -27.93 -4.78
N LEU A 411 32.61 -28.69 -5.87
CA LEU A 411 33.26 -28.19 -7.08
C LEU A 411 32.47 -27.05 -7.73
N PHE A 412 31.14 -27.19 -7.83
CA PHE A 412 30.28 -26.15 -8.41
C PHE A 412 30.29 -24.87 -7.57
N MET A 413 30.19 -24.98 -6.25
CA MET A 413 30.23 -23.84 -5.34
C MET A 413 31.60 -23.14 -5.35
N ALA A 414 32.70 -23.90 -5.45
CA ALA A 414 34.04 -23.33 -5.62
C ALA A 414 34.17 -22.59 -6.96
N LEU A 415 33.62 -23.15 -8.04
CA LEU A 415 33.65 -22.55 -9.37
C LEU A 415 32.79 -21.26 -9.41
N CYS A 416 31.63 -21.26 -8.77
CA CYS A 416 30.79 -20.06 -8.58
C CYS A 416 31.52 -18.98 -7.78
N ALA A 417 32.23 -19.33 -6.70
CA ALA A 417 33.00 -18.37 -5.90
C ALA A 417 34.15 -17.75 -6.71
N VAL A 418 34.84 -18.55 -7.52
CA VAL A 418 35.91 -18.06 -8.42
C VAL A 418 35.33 -17.14 -9.51
N LEU A 419 34.19 -17.50 -10.12
CA LEU A 419 33.52 -16.63 -11.09
C LEU A 419 33.03 -15.33 -10.46
N LEU A 420 32.48 -15.36 -9.26
CA LEU A 420 32.10 -14.15 -8.51
C LEU A 420 33.31 -13.27 -8.22
N PHE A 421 34.43 -13.86 -7.81
CA PHE A 421 35.67 -13.12 -7.62
C PHE A 421 36.14 -12.46 -8.92
N PHE A 422 36.10 -13.16 -10.05
CA PHE A 422 36.45 -12.57 -11.35
C PHE A 422 35.45 -11.49 -11.81
N LEU A 423 34.15 -11.66 -11.56
CA LEU A 423 33.14 -10.64 -11.84
C LEU A 423 33.33 -9.40 -11.00
N ILE A 424 33.57 -9.55 -9.69
CA ILE A 424 33.89 -8.44 -8.78
C ILE A 424 35.19 -7.76 -9.23
N ARG A 425 36.24 -8.53 -9.54
CA ARG A 425 37.51 -7.96 -10.01
C ARG A 425 37.37 -7.25 -11.35
N ASN A 426 36.54 -7.76 -12.26
CA ASN A 426 36.23 -7.10 -13.53
C ASN A 426 35.35 -5.85 -13.33
N ALA A 427 34.39 -5.88 -12.40
CA ALA A 427 33.59 -4.71 -12.04
C ALA A 427 34.45 -3.62 -11.39
N VAL A 428 35.36 -3.98 -10.48
CA VAL A 428 36.31 -3.05 -9.85
C VAL A 428 37.33 -2.53 -10.88
N LYS A 429 37.85 -3.38 -11.78
CA LYS A 429 38.70 -2.91 -12.91
C LYS A 429 37.94 -2.04 -13.91
N ARG A 430 36.64 -2.26 -14.10
CA ARG A 430 35.79 -1.44 -14.96
C ARG A 430 35.48 -0.10 -14.28
N CYS A 431 35.26 -0.07 -12.97
CA CYS A 431 35.18 1.18 -12.19
C CYS A 431 36.51 1.94 -12.11
N GLY A 432 37.66 1.25 -12.03
CA GLY A 432 38.98 1.90 -12.03
C GLY A 432 39.41 2.46 -13.38
N LYS A 433 38.66 2.20 -14.45
CA LYS A 433 38.92 2.71 -15.82
C LYS A 433 37.80 3.59 -16.36
N PHE A 434 36.74 3.79 -15.58
CA PHE A 434 35.77 4.85 -15.80
C PHE A 434 36.28 6.10 -15.07
N GLU A 435 37.00 6.97 -15.79
CA GLU A 435 36.86 8.40 -15.51
C GLU A 435 35.35 8.67 -15.52
N LEU A 436 34.84 9.17 -14.40
CA LEU A 436 33.42 9.39 -14.16
C LEU A 436 32.95 10.62 -14.96
N SER A 437 32.94 10.54 -16.28
CA SER A 437 32.10 11.38 -17.11
C SER A 437 30.66 10.92 -16.94
N THR A 438 29.88 11.74 -16.24
CA THR A 438 28.41 11.82 -16.36
C THR A 438 27.64 10.61 -15.81
N PHE A 439 27.64 10.44 -14.49
CA PHE A 439 26.48 9.88 -13.79
C PHE A 439 25.56 11.03 -13.34
N LYS A 440 24.65 11.42 -14.24
CA LYS A 440 23.35 12.00 -13.84
C LYS A 440 22.49 10.82 -13.39
N HIS A 441 22.15 10.74 -12.10
CA HIS A 441 20.98 9.99 -11.64
C HIS A 441 20.09 10.93 -10.81
N PRO A 442 18.76 10.78 -10.90
CA PRO A 442 17.80 11.70 -10.33
C PRO A 442 17.50 11.28 -8.90
N ASP A 443 17.83 12.12 -7.93
CA ASP A 443 16.96 12.43 -6.80
C ASP A 443 17.62 13.53 -5.97
N ILE A 444 16.81 14.53 -5.63
CA ILE A 444 17.13 15.74 -4.86
C ILE A 444 17.86 16.82 -5.70
N ASP A 445 17.12 17.44 -6.63
CA ASP A 445 17.47 18.73 -7.22
C ASP A 445 17.26 19.86 -6.20
N ILE A 446 18.26 20.11 -5.35
CA ILE A 446 18.60 21.50 -5.03
C ILE A 446 19.14 22.07 -6.35
N PHE A 447 18.55 23.17 -6.83
CA PHE A 447 18.79 23.88 -8.11
C PHE A 447 17.83 23.61 -9.29
N TYR A 448 16.72 24.35 -9.31
CA TYR A 448 16.28 25.03 -10.54
C TYR A 448 16.71 26.50 -10.50
N LEU A 449 18.03 26.73 -10.46
CA LEU A 449 18.65 27.99 -10.90
C LEU A 449 19.34 27.83 -12.26
N GLN A 450 19.03 26.75 -13.00
CA GLN A 450 19.36 26.70 -14.41
C GLN A 450 18.43 27.67 -15.15
N GLN A 451 19.00 28.79 -15.59
CA GLN A 451 18.35 29.79 -16.41
C GLN A 451 17.81 29.13 -17.67
N VAL A 452 16.51 28.81 -17.70
CA VAL A 452 15.82 28.45 -18.93
C VAL A 452 15.80 29.71 -19.78
N THR A 453 16.76 29.82 -20.69
CA THR A 453 16.76 30.86 -21.71
C THR A 453 15.45 30.73 -22.51
N THR A 454 14.79 31.87 -22.72
CA THR A 454 13.49 32.02 -23.38
C THR A 454 13.45 31.56 -24.85
N GLU A 455 14.53 30.97 -25.38
CA GLU A 455 14.59 30.45 -26.75
C GLU A 455 13.84 29.13 -26.95
N THR A 456 13.78 28.25 -25.93
CA THR A 456 13.07 26.96 -26.04
C THR A 456 11.56 27.16 -26.07
N TYR A 457 11.04 28.23 -25.44
CA TYR A 457 9.61 28.56 -25.41
C TYR A 457 9.09 29.16 -26.73
N LYS A 458 9.96 29.79 -27.54
CA LYS A 458 9.55 30.36 -28.84
C LYS A 458 9.38 29.32 -29.95
N ARG A 459 10.08 28.18 -29.89
CA ARG A 459 9.99 27.14 -30.94
C ARG A 459 8.74 26.26 -30.85
N LEU A 460 8.08 26.16 -29.71
CA LEU A 460 6.86 25.35 -29.55
C LEU A 460 5.55 26.14 -29.77
N SER A 461 5.62 27.46 -29.99
CA SER A 461 4.46 28.33 -30.15
C SER A 461 4.10 28.68 -31.61
N PHE A 462 4.92 28.33 -32.61
CA PHE A 462 4.75 28.86 -33.99
C PHE A 462 4.38 27.85 -35.09
N ASP A 463 4.24 26.55 -34.81
CA ASP A 463 3.95 25.55 -35.88
C ASP A 463 2.53 24.98 -35.88
N LYS A 464 1.57 25.73 -35.34
CA LYS A 464 0.14 25.41 -35.53
C LYS A 464 -0.64 26.62 -36.03
N GLN A 465 -0.15 27.20 -37.13
CA GLN A 465 -0.94 28.14 -37.91
C GLN A 465 -1.82 27.37 -38.89
N PHE A 466 -3.12 27.63 -38.77
CA PHE A 466 -4.21 27.18 -39.62
C PHE A 466 -3.85 27.21 -41.11
N LYS A 467 -4.12 26.10 -41.79
CA LYS A 467 -4.36 26.09 -43.25
C LYS A 467 -5.78 25.58 -43.48
N ASN A 468 -6.72 26.53 -43.47
CA ASN A 468 -7.92 26.40 -44.29
C ASN A 468 -7.55 26.93 -45.67
N ASP A 469 -7.75 26.12 -46.72
CA ASP A 469 -8.40 26.52 -47.98
C ASP A 469 -8.38 25.36 -48.99
N CYS A 470 -9.56 25.16 -49.59
CA CYS A 470 -9.99 24.19 -50.63
C CYS A 470 -10.38 22.78 -50.19
#